data_AF-A0A1G3AJ46-F1
#
_entry.id   AF-A0A1G3AJ46-F1
#
_cell.length_a   1.000
_cell.length_b   1.000
_cell.length_c   1.000
_cell.angle_alpha   90.00
_cell.angle_beta   90.00
_cell.angle_gamma   90.00
#
_symmetry.space_group_name_H-M   'P 1'
#
loop_
_entity.id
_entity.type
_entity.pdbx_description
1 polymer ?
#
loop_
_entity_poly.entity_id
_entity_poly.type
_entity_poly.pdbx_seq_one_letter_code
_entity_poly.pdbx_strand_id
1 'polypeptide(L)'
;MTGLAGLDIISGSESGKSSLYLDEETMNRSLLVIVLLVSAICLGGCIVIVDEETRGPGTHLPDDGTIAEIDAVGKLPFDSDRQQGYKRIAERQGLSPEVQVHLVEAVLGRLSFDNAKEDVLLTLIANPDFSRAAERTILDKLDKLAFANSKNKILKAISDRKNQG
;
A
#
# COMPACT_ATOMS: atom_id res chain seq x y z
N MET A 1 -22.00 30.39 -99.59
CA MET A 1 -23.43 30.04 -99.61
C MET A 1 -23.72 29.23 -98.37
N THR A 2 -24.71 29.65 -97.56
CA THR A 2 -25.42 28.93 -96.47
C THR A 2 -24.56 28.38 -95.32
N GLY A 3 -24.81 28.63 -94.04
CA GLY A 3 -25.82 29.32 -93.23
C GLY A 3 -25.35 29.11 -91.77
N LEU A 4 -25.23 30.15 -90.94
CA LEU A 4 -26.24 30.73 -90.04
C LEU A 4 -26.72 29.79 -88.92
N ALA A 5 -26.72 30.37 -87.71
CA ALA A 5 -27.18 29.91 -86.39
C ALA A 5 -26.14 29.11 -85.58
N GLY A 6 -25.73 29.51 -84.37
CA GLY A 6 -26.33 30.45 -83.42
C GLY A 6 -26.50 29.75 -82.06
N LEU A 7 -26.41 30.55 -80.98
CA LEU A 7 -26.58 30.21 -79.56
C LEU A 7 -25.38 29.56 -78.86
N ASP A 8 -25.03 29.85 -77.61
CA ASP A 8 -25.24 30.99 -76.71
C ASP A 8 -24.48 30.61 -75.40
N ILE A 9 -23.81 31.58 -74.77
CA ILE A 9 -23.72 31.86 -73.31
C ILE A 9 -23.33 30.67 -72.37
N ILE A 10 -22.29 30.76 -71.52
CA ILE A 10 -22.28 31.17 -70.08
C ILE A 10 -20.85 30.81 -69.58
N SER A 11 -19.97 31.74 -69.18
CA SER A 11 -19.85 32.45 -67.88
C SER A 11 -19.38 31.61 -66.67
N GLY A 12 -18.43 32.14 -65.89
CA GLY A 12 -18.05 31.71 -64.52
C GLY A 12 -16.79 30.85 -64.46
N SER A 13 -15.60 31.35 -64.15
CA SER A 13 -15.13 32.01 -62.91
C SER A 13 -15.12 31.12 -61.67
N GLU A 14 -13.88 30.92 -61.20
CA GLU A 14 -13.45 31.01 -59.81
C GLU A 14 -13.59 29.85 -58.80
N SER A 15 -12.42 29.62 -58.21
CA SER A 15 -12.16 29.60 -56.77
C SER A 15 -12.28 28.26 -56.06
N GLY A 16 -11.13 27.84 -55.56
CA GLY A 16 -10.99 26.69 -54.70
C GLY A 16 -11.80 26.78 -53.41
N LYS A 17 -11.92 25.61 -52.80
CA LYS A 17 -12.05 25.38 -51.35
C LYS A 17 -11.79 23.91 -51.10
N SER A 18 -10.52 23.57 -50.86
CA SER A 18 -10.15 22.38 -50.12
C SER A 18 -10.54 22.64 -48.66
N SER A 19 -11.78 22.30 -48.30
CA SER A 19 -12.27 22.37 -46.92
C SER A 19 -12.35 20.96 -46.36
N LEU A 20 -11.44 20.70 -45.43
CA LEU A 20 -11.36 19.54 -44.54
C LEU A 20 -12.75 19.15 -44.00
N TYR A 21 -13.28 18.03 -44.50
CA TYR A 21 -14.24 17.22 -43.76
C TYR A 21 -13.43 16.11 -43.08
N LEU A 22 -12.99 16.37 -41.84
CA LEU A 22 -12.55 15.30 -40.96
C LEU A 22 -13.79 14.65 -40.37
N ASP A 23 -14.15 13.57 -41.06
CA ASP A 23 -15.08 12.51 -40.75
C ASP A 23 -15.22 12.20 -39.24
N GLU A 24 -16.33 12.62 -38.64
CA GLU A 24 -16.70 12.37 -37.24
C GLU A 24 -16.79 10.86 -36.91
N GLU A 25 -16.94 10.01 -37.93
CA GLU A 25 -16.97 8.54 -37.81
C GLU A 25 -15.58 7.93 -37.48
N THR A 26 -14.50 8.59 -37.89
CA THR A 26 -13.12 8.11 -37.63
C THR A 26 -12.68 8.28 -36.18
N MET A 27 -13.22 9.28 -35.46
CA MET A 27 -12.85 9.56 -34.07
C MET A 27 -13.41 8.50 -33.11
N ASN A 28 -14.62 8.03 -33.35
CA ASN A 28 -15.27 6.98 -32.54
C ASN A 28 -14.62 5.60 -32.74
N ARG A 29 -14.20 5.30 -33.97
CA ARG A 29 -13.42 4.09 -34.28
C ARG A 29 -12.04 4.11 -33.64
N SER A 30 -11.37 5.27 -33.63
CA SER A 30 -10.08 5.44 -32.97
C SER A 30 -10.18 5.25 -31.45
N LEU A 31 -11.21 5.84 -30.81
CA LEU A 31 -11.48 5.67 -29.38
C LEU A 31 -11.73 4.20 -29.00
N LEU A 32 -12.52 3.47 -29.78
CA LEU A 32 -12.78 2.05 -29.53
C LEU A 32 -11.50 1.19 -29.56
N VAL A 33 -10.59 1.48 -30.49
CA VAL A 33 -9.30 0.76 -30.59
C VAL A 33 -8.39 1.08 -29.41
N ILE A 34 -8.35 2.33 -28.96
CA ILE A 34 -7.56 2.75 -27.79
C ILE A 34 -8.10 2.08 -26.51
N VAL A 35 -9.41 2.07 -26.31
CA VAL A 35 -10.05 1.43 -25.15
C VAL A 35 -9.78 -0.08 -25.14
N LEU A 36 -9.84 -0.74 -26.30
CA LEU A 36 -9.52 -2.17 -26.42
C LEU A 36 -8.05 -2.46 -26.09
N LEU A 37 -7.11 -1.63 -26.57
CA LEU A 37 -5.68 -1.77 -26.27
C LEU A 37 -5.38 -1.58 -24.78
N VAL A 38 -5.94 -0.54 -24.15
CA VAL A 38 -5.76 -0.28 -22.71
C VAL A 38 -6.36 -1.42 -21.88
N SER A 39 -7.55 -1.91 -22.25
CA SER A 39 -8.18 -3.06 -21.58
C SER A 39 -7.32 -4.32 -21.69
N ALA A 40 -6.74 -4.61 -22.86
CA ALA A 40 -5.85 -5.76 -23.05
C ALA A 40 -4.56 -5.64 -22.20
N ILE A 41 -4.00 -4.45 -22.05
CA ILE A 41 -2.83 -4.20 -21.20
C ILE A 41 -3.17 -4.34 -19.71
N CYS A 42 -4.37 -3.91 -19.28
CA CYS A 42 -4.83 -4.07 -17.89
C CYS A 42 -5.16 -5.52 -17.53
N LEU A 43 -5.62 -6.33 -18.50
CA LEU A 43 -5.92 -7.76 -18.31
C LEU A 43 -4.68 -8.65 -18.47
N GLY A 44 -3.66 -8.19 -19.18
CA GLY A 44 -2.31 -8.76 -19.18
C GLY A 44 -1.61 -8.44 -17.86
N GLY A 45 -2.08 -9.06 -16.79
CA GLY A 45 -1.77 -8.73 -15.41
C GLY A 45 -0.29 -8.45 -15.14
N CYS A 46 -0.05 -7.51 -14.22
CA CYS A 46 1.25 -7.30 -13.60
C CYS A 46 1.78 -8.64 -13.08
N ILE A 47 2.69 -9.28 -13.83
CA ILE A 47 3.52 -10.34 -13.28
C ILE A 47 4.50 -9.62 -12.36
N VAL A 48 4.10 -9.46 -11.10
CA VAL A 48 5.04 -9.20 -10.02
C VAL A 48 5.84 -10.49 -9.90
N ILE A 49 6.98 -10.53 -10.59
CA ILE A 49 8.02 -11.50 -10.31
C ILE A 49 8.49 -11.15 -8.91
N VAL A 50 7.88 -11.79 -7.91
CA VAL A 50 8.47 -11.87 -6.59
C VAL A 50 9.67 -12.77 -6.79
N ASP A 51 10.85 -12.17 -6.89
CA ASP A 51 12.10 -12.88 -6.72
C ASP A 51 12.00 -13.52 -5.32
N GLU A 52 11.74 -14.83 -5.31
CA GLU A 52 11.72 -15.62 -4.09
C GLU A 52 13.18 -15.80 -3.70
N GLU A 53 13.75 -14.74 -3.10
CA GLU A 53 15.00 -14.83 -2.36
C GLU A 53 14.82 -15.96 -1.36
N THR A 54 15.51 -17.04 -1.67
CA THR A 54 15.58 -18.27 -0.92
C THR A 54 16.11 -17.86 0.45
N ARG A 55 15.19 -17.74 1.43
CA ARG A 55 15.52 -17.45 2.82
C ARG A 55 16.50 -18.51 3.31
N GLY A 56 17.77 -18.19 3.24
CA GLY A 56 18.82 -18.95 3.91
C GLY A 56 18.55 -19.01 5.41
N PRO A 57 19.16 -19.98 6.11
CA PRO A 57 19.01 -20.12 7.55
C PRO A 57 19.40 -18.79 8.21
N GLY A 58 18.45 -18.26 8.99
CA GLY A 58 18.39 -16.87 9.40
C GLY A 58 19.73 -16.29 9.86
N THR A 59 20.31 -15.47 9.00
CA THR A 59 21.29 -14.48 9.43
C THR A 59 20.55 -13.59 10.41
N HIS A 60 20.88 -13.70 11.70
CA HIS A 60 20.45 -12.76 12.72
C HIS A 60 20.76 -11.37 12.19
N LEU A 61 19.71 -10.65 11.74
CA LEU A 61 19.87 -9.26 11.37
C LEU A 61 20.37 -8.55 12.63
N PRO A 62 21.45 -7.77 12.53
CA PRO A 62 21.91 -6.99 13.67
C PRO A 62 20.75 -6.14 14.18
N ASP A 63 20.62 -6.04 15.50
CA ASP A 63 19.49 -5.38 16.16
C ASP A 63 19.25 -3.96 15.62
N ASP A 64 20.34 -3.26 15.28
CA ASP A 64 20.33 -1.94 14.64
C ASP A 64 19.49 -1.89 13.35
N GLY A 65 19.52 -2.96 12.55
CA GLY A 65 18.74 -3.06 11.31
C GLY A 65 17.24 -3.14 11.58
N THR A 66 16.83 -3.89 12.60
CA THR A 66 15.40 -4.01 12.95
C THR A 66 14.89 -2.73 13.62
N ILE A 67 15.71 -2.07 14.44
CA ILE A 67 15.38 -0.75 15.02
C ILE A 67 15.16 0.28 13.90
N ALA A 68 16.06 0.33 12.90
CA ALA A 68 15.91 1.20 11.75
C ALA A 68 14.65 0.90 10.94
N GLU A 69 14.27 -0.38 10.82
CA GLU A 69 13.00 -0.78 10.18
C GLU A 69 11.78 -0.27 10.96
N ILE A 70 11.77 -0.42 12.29
CA ILE A 70 10.70 0.11 13.16
C ILE A 70 10.57 1.62 12.97
N ASP A 71 11.69 2.35 12.94
CA ASP A 71 11.70 3.80 12.72
C ASP A 71 11.20 4.18 11.32
N ALA A 72 11.53 3.38 10.30
CA ALA A 72 11.03 3.58 8.95
C ALA A 72 9.52 3.35 8.87
N VAL A 73 9.01 2.29 9.49
CA VAL A 73 7.56 2.04 9.62
C VAL A 73 6.88 3.21 10.32
N GLY A 74 7.45 3.73 11.40
CA GLY A 74 6.91 4.88 12.13
C GLY A 74 6.78 6.18 11.34
N LYS A 75 7.46 6.28 10.17
CA LYS A 75 7.38 7.43 9.25
C LYS A 75 6.32 7.26 8.15
N LEU A 76 5.66 6.11 8.05
CA LEU A 76 4.60 5.91 7.07
C LEU A 76 3.43 6.88 7.32
N PRO A 77 2.79 7.40 6.27
CA PRO A 77 1.79 8.45 6.39
C PRO A 77 0.49 7.96 7.05
N PHE A 78 0.08 6.72 6.77
CA PHE A 78 -1.20 6.17 7.23
C PHE A 78 -1.03 5.25 8.44
N ASP A 79 -1.98 5.34 9.38
CA ASP A 79 -1.96 4.54 10.61
C ASP A 79 -2.14 3.05 10.33
N SER A 80 -2.92 2.69 9.30
CA SER A 80 -3.10 1.32 8.84
C SER A 80 -1.78 0.69 8.40
N ASP A 81 -0.95 1.45 7.69
CA ASP A 81 0.32 0.96 7.16
C ASP A 81 1.34 0.81 8.30
N ARG A 82 1.32 1.74 9.25
CA ARG A 82 2.12 1.63 10.50
C ARG A 82 1.71 0.39 11.30
N GLN A 83 0.41 0.19 11.51
CA GLN A 83 -0.11 -0.98 12.22
C GLN A 83 0.35 -2.28 11.53
N GLN A 84 0.15 -2.38 10.21
CA GLN A 84 0.54 -3.57 9.46
C GLN A 84 2.06 -3.82 9.50
N GLY A 85 2.87 -2.75 9.38
CA GLY A 85 4.32 -2.82 9.49
C GLY A 85 4.78 -3.30 10.86
N TYR A 86 4.30 -2.69 11.93
CA TYR A 86 4.65 -3.08 13.29
C TYR A 86 4.18 -4.50 13.62
N LYS A 87 2.98 -4.90 13.18
CA LYS A 87 2.47 -6.26 13.37
C LYS A 87 3.38 -7.30 12.71
N ARG A 88 3.80 -7.06 11.47
CA ARG A 88 4.74 -7.93 10.76
C ARG A 88 6.07 -8.07 11.51
N ILE A 89 6.56 -6.99 12.11
CA ILE A 89 7.78 -7.04 12.92
C ILE A 89 7.51 -7.85 14.20
N ALA A 90 6.40 -7.61 14.90
CA ALA A 90 6.02 -8.32 16.12
C ALA A 90 5.88 -9.84 15.95
N GLU A 91 5.52 -10.32 14.75
CA GLU A 91 5.40 -11.76 14.43
C GLU A 91 6.75 -12.46 14.23
N ARG A 92 7.86 -11.72 14.07
CA ARG A 92 9.17 -12.30 13.80
C ARG A 92 9.72 -13.00 15.05
N GLN A 93 10.24 -14.20 14.88
CA GLN A 93 10.97 -14.91 15.94
C GLN A 93 12.39 -14.33 16.10
N GLY A 94 13.00 -14.53 17.26
CA GLY A 94 14.37 -14.13 17.55
C GLY A 94 14.58 -12.62 17.69
N LEU A 95 13.53 -11.85 17.96
CA LEU A 95 13.69 -10.43 18.29
C LEU A 95 14.40 -10.28 19.63
N SER A 96 15.50 -9.53 19.67
CA SER A 96 16.16 -9.18 20.92
C SER A 96 15.22 -8.38 21.85
N PRO A 97 15.39 -8.49 23.18
CA PRO A 97 14.60 -7.72 24.14
C PRO A 97 14.60 -6.21 23.86
N GLU A 98 15.73 -5.66 23.42
CA GLU A 98 15.92 -4.25 23.09
C GLU A 98 15.03 -3.84 21.92
N VAL A 99 15.01 -4.63 20.85
CA VAL A 99 14.15 -4.41 19.68
C VAL A 99 12.66 -4.49 20.06
N GLN A 100 12.29 -5.45 20.91
CA GLN A 100 10.90 -5.58 21.37
C GLN A 100 10.47 -4.37 22.21
N VAL A 101 11.34 -3.86 23.08
CA VAL A 101 11.08 -2.62 23.84
C VAL A 101 10.90 -1.43 22.89
N HIS A 102 11.79 -1.27 21.91
CA HIS A 102 11.69 -0.19 20.92
C HIS A 102 10.39 -0.27 20.12
N LEU A 103 9.97 -1.47 19.73
CA LEU A 103 8.68 -1.70 19.06
C LEU A 103 7.50 -1.27 19.93
N VAL A 104 7.49 -1.62 21.22
CA VAL A 104 6.42 -1.22 22.15
C VAL A 104 6.34 0.31 22.25
N GLU A 105 7.48 0.99 22.37
CA GLU A 105 7.53 2.45 22.44
C GLU A 105 7.03 3.12 21.15
N ALA A 106 7.46 2.59 20.01
CA ALA A 106 7.03 3.06 18.70
C ALA A 106 5.51 2.88 18.51
N VAL A 107 4.96 1.71 18.86
CA VAL A 107 3.52 1.42 18.78
C VAL A 107 2.71 2.38 19.63
N LEU A 108 3.06 2.52 20.91
CA LEU A 108 2.32 3.38 21.84
C LEU A 108 2.47 4.88 21.51
N GLY A 109 3.58 5.29 20.90
CA GLY A 109 3.86 6.68 20.55
C GLY A 109 3.45 7.12 19.15
N ARG A 110 3.30 6.19 18.20
CA ARG A 110 3.09 6.49 16.76
C ARG A 110 1.76 6.01 16.21
N LEU A 111 1.10 5.04 16.83
CA LEU A 111 -0.25 4.68 16.44
C LEU A 111 -1.26 5.59 17.13
N SER A 112 -2.22 6.10 16.37
CA SER A 112 -3.24 7.00 16.89
C SER A 112 -4.32 6.24 17.65
N PHE A 113 -4.73 5.08 17.13
CA PHE A 113 -5.88 4.35 17.67
C PHE A 113 -5.46 3.18 18.56
N ASP A 114 -6.15 3.04 19.69
CA ASP A 114 -5.86 1.99 20.66
C ASP A 114 -6.18 0.59 20.16
N ASN A 115 -7.15 0.42 19.26
CA ASN A 115 -7.40 -0.88 18.64
C ASN A 115 -6.19 -1.34 17.80
N ALA A 116 -5.51 -0.41 17.12
CA ALA A 116 -4.30 -0.69 16.36
C ALA A 116 -3.13 -1.00 17.29
N LYS A 117 -2.96 -0.24 18.39
CA LYS A 117 -1.98 -0.54 19.44
C LYS A 117 -2.22 -1.92 20.05
N GLU A 118 -3.47 -2.21 20.43
CA GLU A 118 -3.91 -3.49 20.99
C GLU A 118 -3.55 -4.65 20.08
N ASP A 119 -3.91 -4.57 18.79
CA ASP A 119 -3.65 -5.64 17.82
C ASP A 119 -2.14 -5.97 17.70
N VAL A 120 -1.28 -4.94 17.62
CA VAL A 120 0.17 -5.14 17.55
C VAL A 120 0.74 -5.68 18.86
N LEU A 121 0.33 -5.14 20.01
CA LEU A 121 0.84 -5.59 21.32
C LEU A 121 0.41 -7.02 21.64
N LEU A 122 -0.84 -7.40 21.32
CA LEU A 122 -1.29 -8.78 21.47
C LEU A 122 -0.49 -9.74 20.57
N THR A 123 -0.18 -9.31 19.36
CA THR A 123 0.67 -10.08 18.44
C THR A 123 2.08 -10.29 19.03
N LEU A 124 2.68 -9.24 19.59
CA LEU A 124 3.98 -9.32 20.25
C LEU A 124 3.97 -10.22 21.49
N ILE A 125 2.92 -10.16 22.33
CA ILE A 125 2.77 -11.01 23.52
C ILE A 125 2.61 -12.49 23.16
N ALA A 126 1.95 -12.79 22.04
CA ALA A 126 1.78 -14.15 21.54
C ALA A 126 3.08 -14.75 20.99
N ASN A 127 4.08 -13.93 20.67
CA ASN A 127 5.37 -14.37 20.15
C ASN A 127 6.10 -15.29 21.17
N PRO A 128 6.65 -16.46 20.77
CA PRO A 128 7.37 -17.34 21.68
C PRO A 128 8.55 -16.65 22.38
N ASP A 129 9.21 -15.70 21.70
CA ASP A 129 10.39 -15.00 22.22
C ASP A 129 10.05 -13.73 23.01
N PHE A 130 8.77 -13.54 23.38
CA PHE A 130 8.33 -12.36 24.12
C PHE A 130 9.12 -12.18 25.44
N SER A 131 9.80 -11.04 25.54
CA SER A 131 10.77 -10.76 26.59
C SER A 131 10.12 -10.12 27.83
N ARG A 132 10.74 -10.38 29.00
CA ARG A 132 10.36 -9.72 30.26
C ARG A 132 10.56 -8.20 30.23
N ALA A 133 11.52 -7.72 29.44
CA ALA A 133 11.75 -6.29 29.26
C ALA A 133 10.57 -5.63 28.55
N ALA A 134 10.11 -6.23 27.44
CA ALA A 134 8.93 -5.76 26.72
C ALA A 134 7.66 -5.84 27.59
N GLU A 135 7.46 -6.93 28.34
CA GLU A 135 6.37 -7.07 29.31
C GLU A 135 6.33 -5.90 30.29
N ARG A 136 7.47 -5.60 30.93
CA ARG A 136 7.58 -4.51 31.89
C ARG A 136 7.27 -3.16 31.25
N THR A 137 7.78 -2.90 30.05
CA THR A 137 7.53 -1.66 29.32
C THR A 137 6.05 -1.48 28.97
N ILE A 138 5.36 -2.56 28.57
CA ILE A 138 3.90 -2.52 28.32
C ILE A 138 3.15 -2.19 29.61
N LEU A 139 3.51 -2.82 30.73
CA LEU A 139 2.86 -2.59 32.01
C LEU A 139 3.09 -1.17 32.55
N ASP A 140 4.30 -0.63 32.39
CA ASP A 140 4.67 0.72 32.80
C ASP A 140 3.91 1.80 32.02
N LYS A 141 3.69 1.57 30.72
CA LYS A 141 3.08 2.54 29.80
C LYS A 141 1.63 2.22 29.43
N LEU A 142 0.96 1.39 30.23
CA LEU A 142 -0.42 0.96 29.97
C LEU A 142 -1.41 2.13 30.04
N ASP A 143 -1.06 3.20 30.74
CA ASP A 143 -1.79 4.46 30.82
C ASP A 143 -1.92 5.18 29.47
N LYS A 144 -0.98 4.95 28.53
CA LYS A 144 -1.02 5.50 27.16
C LYS A 144 -2.15 4.97 26.29
N LEU A 145 -2.83 3.91 26.73
CA LEU A 145 -4.09 3.48 26.14
C LEU A 145 -5.21 4.30 26.78
N ALA A 146 -6.07 4.91 25.98
CA ALA A 146 -7.24 5.62 26.46
C ALA A 146 -8.33 4.63 26.92
N PHE A 147 -8.54 3.52 26.21
CA PHE A 147 -9.65 2.62 26.49
C PHE A 147 -9.29 1.52 27.49
N ALA A 148 -10.05 1.43 28.58
CA ALA A 148 -9.92 0.38 29.59
C ALA A 148 -10.08 -1.03 29.01
N ASN A 149 -10.93 -1.20 27.99
CA ASN A 149 -11.12 -2.50 27.33
C ASN A 149 -9.81 -3.02 26.71
N SER A 150 -9.05 -2.17 26.02
CA SER A 150 -7.77 -2.54 25.42
C SER A 150 -6.73 -2.87 26.49
N LYS A 151 -6.68 -2.10 27.58
CA LYS A 151 -5.83 -2.39 28.75
C LYS A 151 -6.13 -3.78 29.32
N ASN A 152 -7.41 -4.08 29.54
CA ASN A 152 -7.84 -5.35 30.13
C ASN A 152 -7.48 -6.55 29.24
N LYS A 153 -7.64 -6.43 27.92
CA LYS A 153 -7.24 -7.49 26.99
C LYS A 153 -5.73 -7.75 27.00
N ILE A 154 -4.93 -6.70 27.00
CA ILE A 154 -3.46 -6.80 27.07
C ILE A 154 -3.03 -7.43 28.41
N LEU A 155 -3.57 -6.96 29.52
CA LEU A 155 -3.29 -7.52 30.85
C LEU A 155 -3.69 -9.00 30.94
N LYS A 156 -4.86 -9.34 30.39
CA LYS A 156 -5.32 -10.72 30.32
C LYS A 156 -4.34 -11.58 29.51
N ALA A 157 -3.90 -11.12 28.34
CA ALA A 157 -2.95 -11.86 27.50
C ALA A 157 -1.60 -12.10 28.21
N ILE A 158 -1.07 -11.10 28.93
CA ILE A 158 0.16 -11.25 29.74
C ILE A 158 -0.06 -12.27 30.87
N SER A 159 -1.18 -12.17 31.58
CA SER A 159 -1.51 -13.09 32.67
C SER A 159 -1.67 -14.53 32.17
N ASP A 160 -2.39 -14.72 31.06
CA ASP A 160 -2.62 -16.03 30.46
C ASP A 160 -1.29 -16.68 30.05
N ARG A 161 -0.37 -15.92 29.45
CA ARG A 161 0.97 -16.39 29.09
C ARG A 161 1.78 -16.83 30.32
N LYS A 162 1.73 -16.06 31.40
CA LYS A 162 2.45 -16.40 32.65
C LYS A 162 1.95 -17.70 33.29
N ASN A 163 0.70 -18.08 33.05
CA ASN A 163 0.12 -19.32 33.55
C ASN A 163 0.42 -20.54 32.66
N GLN A 164 1.00 -20.34 31.48
CA GLN A 164 1.31 -21.41 30.50
C GLN A 164 2.77 -21.86 30.50
N GLY A 165 3.68 -21.08 31.11
CA GLY A 165 5.10 -21.39 31.23
C GLY A 165 5.51 -21.59 32.68
#